data_AF-A0A1B3LZ62-F1
#
_entry.id   AF-A0A1B3LZ62-F1
#
_cell.length_a   1.000
_cell.length_b   1.000
_cell.length_c   1.000
_cell.angle_alpha   90.00
_cell.angle_beta   90.00
_cell.angle_gamma   90.00
#
_symmetry.space_group_name_H-M   'P 1'
#
loop_
_entity.id
_entity.type
_entity.pdbx_description
1 polymer ?
#
loop_
_entity_poly.entity_id
_entity_poly.type
_entity_poly.pdbx_seq_one_letter_code
_entity_poly.pdbx_strand_id
1 'polypeptide(L)' 'MAGTGVAVRQGILIKDAETLEVAHSVDTVAIDKASTFTEGKSTLVTALAAPDHEDSLLSWSAAIQAGSEHPLARAI' A
#
# COMPACT_ATOMS: atom_id res chain seq x y z
N MET A 1 -33.08 6.28 -5.29
CA MET A 1 -32.03 5.29 -5.65
C MET A 1 -31.20 5.64 -6.90
N ALA A 2 -31.23 6.87 -7.44
CA ALA A 2 -30.37 7.24 -8.57
C ALA A 2 -28.89 7.46 -8.17
N GLY A 3 -28.64 7.95 -6.95
CA GLY A 3 -27.30 8.34 -6.49
C GLY A 3 -26.29 7.18 -6.44
N THR A 4 -26.69 6.00 -5.94
CA THR A 4 -25.82 4.82 -5.88
C THR A 4 -25.45 4.31 -7.28
N GLY A 5 -26.41 4.31 -8.22
CA GLY A 5 -26.15 3.92 -9.62
C GLY A 5 -25.22 4.87 -10.37
N VAL A 6 -25.24 6.17 -10.06
CA VAL A 6 -24.30 7.15 -10.61
C VAL A 6 -22.89 6.93 -10.04
N ALA A 7 -22.77 6.68 -8.73
CA ALA A 7 -21.49 6.43 -8.06
C ALA A 7 -20.74 5.22 -8.62
N VAL A 8 -21.45 4.13 -8.94
CA VAL A 8 -20.85 2.92 -9.53
C VAL A 8 -20.19 3.21 -10.89
N ARG A 9 -20.78 4.09 -11.71
CA ARG A 9 -20.17 4.48 -13.00
C ARG A 9 -18.88 5.27 -12.83
N GLN A 10 -18.63 5.79 -11.63
CA GLN A 10 -17.40 6.48 -11.23
C GLN A 10 -16.46 5.57 -10.41
N GLY A 11 -16.75 4.26 -10.33
CA GLY A 11 -15.92 3.29 -9.58
C GLY A 11 -16.15 3.29 -8.07
N ILE A 12 -17.20 3.96 -7.57
CA ILE A 12 -17.50 4.05 -6.14
C ILE A 12 -18.67 3.11 -5.81
N LEU A 13 -18.39 2.05 -5.05
CA LEU A 13 -19.39 1.10 -4.60
C LEU A 13 -19.94 1.54 -3.24
N ILE A 14 -21.21 1.97 -3.21
CA ILE A 14 -21.90 2.36 -1.98
C ILE A 14 -22.92 1.28 -1.64
N LYS A 15 -22.83 0.73 -0.43
CA LYS A 15 -23.59 -0.44 0.01
C LYS A 15 -25.10 -0.19 0.04
N ASP A 16 -25.52 0.96 0.56
CA ASP A 16 -26.93 1.33 0.73
C ASP A 16 -27.12 2.85 0.71
N ALA A 17 -28.39 3.29 0.68
CA ALA A 17 -28.73 4.71 0.61
C ALA A 17 -28.36 5.48 1.89
N GLU A 18 -28.46 4.84 3.06
CA GLU A 18 -28.08 5.45 4.35
C GLU A 18 -26.59 5.82 4.36
N THR A 19 -25.73 4.94 3.85
CA THR A 19 -24.30 5.23 3.71
C THR A 19 -24.03 6.46 2.83
N LEU A 20 -24.83 6.67 1.77
CA LEU A 20 -24.70 7.85 0.91
C LEU A 20 -25.09 9.15 1.64
N GLU A 21 -26.14 9.11 2.46
CA GLU A 21 -26.57 10.26 3.26
C GLU A 21 -25.56 10.62 4.35
N VAL A 22 -25.02 9.61 5.04
CA VAL A 22 -23.95 9.81 6.04
C VAL A 22 -22.69 10.36 5.38
N ALA A 23 -22.27 9.82 4.22
CA ALA A 23 -21.08 10.31 3.53
C ALA A 23 -21.17 11.79 3.15
N HIS A 24 -22.37 12.32 2.90
CA HIS A 24 -22.58 13.74 2.59
C HIS A 24 -22.29 14.67 3.77
N SER A 25 -22.48 14.21 5.01
CA SER A 25 -22.28 15.03 6.22
C SER A 25 -20.88 14.91 6.84
N VAL A 26 -20.02 14.05 6.29
CA VAL A 26 -18.64 13.88 6.76
C VAL A 26 -17.80 15.12 6.41
N ASP A 27 -17.12 15.68 7.40
CA ASP A 27 -16.17 16.79 7.23
C ASP A 27 -14.69 16.38 7.41
N THR A 28 -14.46 15.21 8.00
CA THR A 28 -13.14 14.71 8.38
C THR A 28 -12.98 13.28 7.92
N VAL A 29 -11.89 13.00 7.20
CA VAL A 29 -11.56 11.65 6.72
C VAL A 29 -10.22 11.21 7.32
N ALA A 30 -10.25 10.17 8.14
CA ALA A 30 -9.05 9.47 8.59
C ALA A 30 -8.80 8.27 7.66
N ILE A 31 -7.58 8.18 7.12
CA ILE A 31 -7.24 7.17 6.11
C ILE A 31 -6.12 6.28 6.65
N ASP A 32 -6.27 4.96 6.49
CA ASP A 32 -5.19 4.02 6.77
C ASP A 32 -4.11 4.12 5.69
N LYS A 33 -2.91 4.55 6.10
CA LYS A 33 -1.78 4.74 5.20
C LYS A 33 -1.39 3.46 4.45
N ALA A 34 -1.24 2.34 5.17
CA ALA A 34 -0.58 1.16 4.64
C ALA A 34 -1.45 0.42 3.61
N SER A 35 -2.76 0.38 3.86
CA SER A 35 -3.72 -0.33 3.00
C SER A 35 -4.40 0.56 1.95
N THR A 36 -4.34 1.90 2.09
CA THR A 36 -5.08 2.82 1.22
C THR A 36 -4.19 3.81 0.45
N PHE A 37 -3.23 4.47 1.11
CA PHE A 37 -2.40 5.51 0.46
C PHE A 37 -1.19 4.96 -0.27
N THR A 38 -0.70 3.78 0.11
CA THR A 38 0.49 3.17 -0.47
C THR A 38 0.13 1.98 -1.34
N GLU A 39 0.99 1.62 -2.28
CA GLU A 39 0.80 0.46 -3.17
C GLU A 39 0.82 -0.91 -2.46
N GLY A 40 1.02 -0.93 -1.13
CA GLY A 40 1.10 -2.16 -0.35
C GLY A 40 2.34 -3.01 -0.62
N LYS A 41 3.32 -2.47 -1.36
CA LYS A 41 4.57 -3.15 -1.71
C LYS A 41 5.74 -2.46 -1.02
N SER A 42 6.55 -3.24 -0.32
CA SER A 42 7.82 -2.75 0.24
C SER A 42 8.85 -2.65 -0.88
N THR A 43 9.69 -1.61 -0.83
CA THR A 43 10.75 -1.38 -1.82
C THR A 43 12.00 -0.89 -1.10
N LEU A 44 13.17 -1.40 -1.49
CA LEU A 44 14.45 -0.91 -1.01
C LEU A 44 14.66 0.54 -1.49
N VAL A 45 14.77 1.47 -0.55
CA VAL A 45 15.01 2.90 -0.86
C VAL A 45 16.49 3.26 -0.76
N THR A 46 17.19 2.71 0.24
CA THR A 46 18.59 3.00 0.51
C THR A 46 19.28 1.76 1.06
N ALA A 47 20.49 1.48 0.56
CA ALA A 47 21.39 0.49 1.11
C ALA A 47 22.67 1.20 1.55
N LEU A 48 23.05 1.06 2.82
CA LEU A 48 24.26 1.65 3.37
C LEU A 48 25.23 0.51 3.69
N ALA A 49 26.30 0.40 2.90
CA ALA A 49 27.32 -0.61 3.10
C ALA A 49 28.37 -0.16 4.11
N ALA A 50 28.99 -1.14 4.77
CA ALA A 50 30.26 -0.91 5.43
C ALA A 50 31.34 -0.59 4.37
N PRO A 51 32.44 0.10 4.74
CA PRO A 51 33.55 0.33 3.82
C PRO A 51 34.02 -0.97 3.17
N ASP A 52 34.34 -0.90 1.88
CA ASP A 52 34.84 -2.02 1.04
C ASP A 52 33.80 -3.14 0.76
N HIS A 53 32.52 -2.92 1.06
CA HIS A 53 31.44 -3.91 0.89
C HIS A 53 30.28 -3.43 0.00
N GLU A 54 30.45 -2.29 -0.68
CA GLU A 54 29.43 -1.64 -1.52
C GLU A 54 28.85 -2.59 -2.57
N ASP A 55 29.71 -3.37 -3.24
CA ASP A 55 29.31 -4.31 -4.29
C ASP A 55 28.72 -5.61 -3.74
N SER A 56 29.01 -5.94 -2.49
CA SER A 56 28.63 -7.23 -1.89
C SER A 56 27.32 -7.19 -1.11
N LEU A 57 26.96 -6.03 -0.55
CA LEU A 57 25.84 -5.89 0.39
C LEU A 57 24.52 -6.48 -0.14
N LEU A 58 24.11 -6.10 -1.35
CA LEU A 58 22.83 -6.56 -1.92
C LEU A 58 22.88 -8.02 -2.33
N SER A 59 23.99 -8.47 -2.93
CA SER A 59 24.10 -9.87 -3.37
C SER A 59 24.04 -10.85 -2.20
N TRP A 60 24.71 -10.54 -1.08
CA TRP A 60 24.66 -11.37 0.12
C TRP A 60 23.29 -11.31 0.80
N SER A 61 22.68 -10.12 0.89
CA SER A 61 21.36 -9.95 1.48
C SER A 61 20.30 -10.72 0.71
N ALA A 62 20.30 -10.63 -0.62
CA ALA A 62 19.38 -11.38 -1.48
C ALA A 62 19.61 -12.90 -1.35
N ALA A 63 20.86 -13.36 -1.29
CA ALA A 63 21.17 -14.79 -1.13
C ALA A 63 20.62 -15.37 0.19
N ILE A 64 20.74 -14.63 1.30
CA ILE A 64 20.21 -15.04 2.60
C ILE A 64 18.67 -15.01 2.60
N GLN A 65 18.07 -14.03 1.91
CA GLN A 65 16.64 -13.80 1.92
C GLN A 65 15.85 -14.60 0.87
N ALA A 66 16.51 -15.29 -0.06
CA ALA A 66 15.89 -15.95 -1.22
C ALA A 66 14.75 -16.93 -0.89
N GLY A 67 14.73 -17.51 0.32
CA GLY A 67 13.69 -18.43 0.78
C GLY A 67 12.60 -17.80 1.68
N SER A 68 12.65 -16.48 1.91
CA SER A 68 11.77 -15.81 2.87
C SER A 68 10.54 -15.21 2.19
N GLU A 69 9.36 -15.53 2.71
CA GLU A 69 8.09 -14.96 2.26
C GLU A 69 7.78 -13.58 2.86
N HIS A 70 8.68 -13.06 3.71
CA HIS A 70 8.46 -11.79 4.37
C HIS A 70 8.45 -10.64 3.33
N PRO A 71 7.52 -9.66 3.40
CA PRO A 71 7.45 -8.56 2.43
C PRO A 71 8.75 -7.76 2.28
N LEU A 72 9.54 -7.65 3.35
CA LEU A 72 10.86 -7.00 3.31
C LEU A 72 11.92 -7.84 2.59
N ALA A 73 11.86 -9.17 2.68
CA ALA A 73 12.78 -10.05 1.97
C ALA A 73 12.56 -9.95 0.46
N ARG A 74 11.30 -9.90 0.02
CA ARG A 74 10.93 -9.66 -1.38
C ARG A 74 11.36 -8.29 -1.91
N ALA A 75 11.61 -7.34 -1.02
CA ALA A 75 12.04 -5.98 -1.38
C ALA A 75 13.56 -5.85 -1.52
N ILE A 76 14.32 -6.85 -1.06
CA ILE A 76 15.79 -6.96 -1.15
C ILE A 76 16.13 -7.81 -2.37
#